data_AF-A0A1D6MXG7-F1
#
_entry.id   AF-A0A1D6MXG7-F1
#
_cell.length_a   1.000
_cell.length_b   1.000
_cell.length_c   1.000
_cell.angle_alpha   90.00
_cell.angle_beta   90.00
_cell.angle_gamma   90.00
#
_symmetry.space_group_name_H-M   'P 1'
#
loop_
_entity.id
_entity.type
_entity.pdbx_description
1 polymer ?
#
loop_
_entity_poly.entity_id
_entity_poly.type
_entity_poly.pdbx_seq_one_letter_code
_entity_poly.pdbx_strand_id
1 'polypeptide(L)' 'MLSSDHSPSTPDLKLMEEGDFLRAWGGISSLQNISAYLGKQLSGKVLSTFVRGNLVFAEDKHANAACGVPILAK' A
#
# COMPACT_ATOMS: atom_id res chain seq x y z
N MET A 1 -4.10 10.99 17.88
CA MET A 1 -4.77 11.34 16.61
C MET A 1 -3.75 12.05 15.74
N LEU A 2 -3.27 11.38 14.69
CA LEU A 2 -2.72 11.91 13.44
C LEU A 2 -2.26 10.71 12.61
N SER A 3 -3.06 10.34 11.61
CA SER A 3 -2.58 9.63 10.43
C SER A 3 -3.25 10.32 9.27
N SER A 4 -2.48 11.12 8.54
CA SER A 4 -2.86 11.53 7.21
C SER A 4 -1.95 10.79 6.25
N ASP A 5 -2.56 9.99 5.38
CA ASP A 5 -2.00 9.62 4.10
C ASP A 5 -2.01 10.86 3.19
N HIS A 6 -1.29 11.91 3.60
CA HIS A 6 -0.93 12.88 2.60
C HIS A 6 0.01 12.15 1.63
N SER A 7 -0.45 11.96 0.40
CA SER A 7 0.44 11.81 -0.74
C SER A 7 0.80 13.22 -1.23
N PRO A 8 1.81 13.92 -0.66
CA PRO A 8 2.39 15.03 -1.37
C PRO A 8 3.44 14.45 -2.34
N SER A 9 3.13 14.54 -3.63
CA SER A 9 4.13 14.68 -4.67
C SER A 9 4.42 16.18 -4.83
N THR A 10 5.63 16.67 -5.04
CA THR A 10 6.90 16.10 -5.53
C THR A 10 8.11 16.65 -4.71
N PRO A 11 9.35 16.14 -4.87
CA PRO A 11 10.34 17.06 -5.44
C PRO A 11 10.44 16.93 -6.95
N ASP A 12 10.76 15.74 -7.49
CA ASP A 12 10.48 15.36 -8.87
C ASP A 12 10.20 13.85 -8.95
N LEU A 13 9.21 13.40 -8.15
CA LEU A 13 8.72 12.01 -8.09
C LEU A 13 9.77 10.99 -7.60
N LYS A 14 10.45 11.36 -6.51
CA LYS A 14 11.05 10.49 -5.48
C LYS A 14 11.73 9.20 -5.97
N LEU A 15 12.63 9.35 -6.94
CA LEU A 15 13.67 8.37 -7.31
C LEU A 15 13.11 7.07 -7.96
N MET A 16 12.14 7.20 -8.87
CA MET A 16 11.61 6.04 -9.61
C MET A 16 12.69 5.20 -10.33
N GLU A 17 13.80 5.81 -10.75
CA GLU A 17 14.91 5.08 -11.38
C GLU A 17 15.77 4.27 -10.39
N GLU A 18 15.72 4.58 -9.10
CA GLU A 18 16.52 3.89 -8.07
C GLU A 18 15.81 2.65 -7.51
N GLY A 19 14.49 2.53 -7.71
CA GLY A 19 13.70 1.36 -7.27
C GLY A 19 13.49 1.21 -5.76
N ASP A 20 13.85 2.21 -4.95
CA ASP A 20 13.69 2.18 -3.49
C ASP A 20 12.34 2.80 -3.05
N PHE A 21 11.35 1.92 -2.88
CA PHE A 21 9.96 2.29 -2.55
C PHE A 21 9.81 3.01 -1.21
N LEU A 22 10.63 2.70 -0.19
CA LEU A 22 10.49 3.28 1.15
C LEU A 22 10.97 4.73 1.17
N ARG A 23 12.06 5.03 0.45
CA ARG A 23 12.52 6.41 0.23
C ARG A 23 11.52 7.20 -0.60
N ALA A 24 10.91 6.55 -1.60
CA ALA A 24 9.85 7.13 -2.41
C ALA A 24 8.57 7.51 -1.62
N TRP A 25 8.41 7.04 -0.39
CA TRP A 25 7.23 7.37 0.42
C TRP A 25 7.48 8.42 1.52
N GLY A 26 8.68 9.01 1.58
CA GLY A 26 8.97 10.14 2.47
C GLY A 26 9.47 9.76 3.86
N GLY A 27 9.97 8.53 4.06
CA GLY A 27 10.95 8.24 5.12
C GLY A 27 10.50 8.36 6.58
N ILE A 28 9.21 8.32 6.90
CA ILE A 28 8.75 8.13 8.30
C ILE A 28 8.62 6.63 8.58
N SER A 29 9.72 5.90 8.39
CA SER A 29 9.74 4.42 8.33
C SER A 29 9.42 3.72 9.66
N SER A 30 9.44 4.43 10.79
CA SER A 30 9.17 3.81 12.11
C SER A 30 7.70 3.84 12.52
N LEU A 31 6.92 4.85 12.10
CA LEU A 31 5.50 5.00 12.47
C LEU A 31 4.54 4.24 11.53
N GLN A 32 5.04 3.73 10.40
CA GLN A 32 4.23 3.12 9.35
C GLN A 32 3.89 1.64 9.59
N ASN A 33 4.56 0.97 10.54
CA ASN A 33 4.37 -0.46 10.80
C ASN A 33 3.17 -0.78 11.69
N ILE A 34 2.40 0.22 12.12
CA ILE A 34 1.38 0.07 13.15
C ILE A 34 0.09 0.77 12.72
N SER A 35 -1.03 0.05 12.79
CA SER A 35 -2.35 0.62 12.59
C SER A 35 -2.74 1.53 13.76
N ALA A 36 -3.36 2.67 13.49
CA ALA A 36 -3.97 3.52 14.53
C ALA A 36 -5.06 2.80 15.35
N TYR A 37 -5.54 1.65 14.85
CA TYR A 37 -6.52 0.79 15.51
C TYR A 37 -5.88 -0.39 16.26
N LEU A 38 -4.56 -0.42 16.45
CA LEU A 38 -3.91 -1.49 17.20
C LEU A 38 -4.57 -1.66 18.59
N GLY A 39 -4.97 -2.89 18.91
CA GLY A 39 -5.65 -3.21 20.18
C GLY A 39 -7.15 -2.88 20.21
N LYS A 40 -7.74 -2.36 19.12
CA LYS A 40 -9.19 -2.19 19.00
C LYS A 40 -9.81 -3.41 18.31
N GLN A 41 -10.97 -3.84 18.80
CA GLN A 41 -11.78 -4.86 18.13
C GLN A 41 -12.56 -4.20 16.99
N LEU A 42 -12.38 -4.72 15.78
CA LEU A 42 -13.12 -4.33 14.58
C LEU A 42 -13.99 -5.51 14.13
N SER A 43 -15.03 -5.23 13.33
CA SER A 43 -15.93 -6.24 12.78
C SER A 43 -15.88 -6.24 11.25
N GLY A 44 -16.13 -7.41 10.65
CA GLY A 44 -15.96 -7.65 9.22
C GLY A 44 -14.60 -8.27 8.89
N LYS A 45 -14.58 -9.25 8.00
CA LYS A 45 -13.37 -9.90 7.48
C LYS A 45 -13.44 -9.95 5.96
N VAL A 46 -12.37 -9.54 5.29
CA VAL A 46 -12.25 -9.72 3.85
C VAL A 46 -12.05 -11.21 3.56
N LEU A 47 -12.96 -11.82 2.81
CA LEU A 47 -12.86 -13.22 2.40
C LEU A 47 -12.02 -13.40 1.14
N SER A 48 -12.22 -12.50 0.16
CA SER A 48 -11.54 -12.54 -1.13
C SER A 48 -11.49 -11.16 -1.80
N THR A 49 -10.40 -10.84 -2.48
CA THR A 49 -10.25 -9.64 -3.31
C THR A 49 -9.86 -10.02 -4.73
N PHE A 50 -10.52 -9.41 -5.72
CA PHE A 50 -10.22 -9.61 -7.14
C PHE A 50 -9.80 -8.30 -7.80
N VAL A 51 -8.75 -8.35 -8.63
CA VAL A 51 -8.27 -7.22 -9.43
C VAL A 51 -8.25 -7.64 -10.89
N ARG A 52 -9.02 -6.96 -11.74
CA ARG A 52 -9.17 -7.29 -13.17
C ARG A 52 -9.54 -8.76 -13.42
N GLY A 53 -10.36 -9.33 -12.55
CA GLY A 53 -10.79 -10.74 -12.61
C GLY A 53 -9.82 -11.75 -11.97
N ASN A 54 -8.62 -11.33 -11.56
CA ASN A 54 -7.65 -12.20 -10.90
C ASN A 54 -7.84 -12.19 -9.38
N LEU A 55 -7.83 -13.35 -8.73
CA LEU A 55 -7.83 -13.45 -7.27
C LEU A 55 -6.48 -12.97 -6.73
N VAL A 56 -6.49 -11.90 -5.93
CA VAL A 56 -5.26 -11.30 -5.36
C VAL A 56 -5.13 -11.45 -3.85
N PHE A 57 -6.22 -11.81 -3.17
CA PHE A 57 -6.24 -12.09 -1.74
C PHE A 57 -7.36 -13.08 -1.43
N ALA A 58 -7.07 -14.10 -0.64
CA ALA A 58 -8.06 -15.00 -0.04
C ALA A 58 -7.46 -15.70 1.17
N GLU A 59 -8.29 -16.09 2.15
CA GLU A 59 -7.85 -16.90 3.29
C GLU A 59 -6.61 -16.33 4.01
N ASP A 60 -6.59 -15.00 4.19
CA ASP A 60 -5.48 -14.27 4.81
C ASP A 60 -4.12 -14.40 4.07
N LYS A 61 -4.15 -14.76 2.78
CA LYS A 61 -2.98 -14.87 1.89
C LYS A 61 -3.10 -13.94 0.71
N HIS A 62 -1.99 -13.29 0.36
CA HIS A 62 -1.84 -12.54 -0.88
C HIS A 62 -1.44 -13.45 -2.04
N ALA A 63 -1.80 -13.06 -3.26
CA ALA A 63 -1.30 -13.73 -4.46
C ALA A 63 0.23 -13.64 -4.56
N ASN A 64 0.85 -14.70 -5.08
CA ASN A 64 2.31 -14.80 -5.21
C ASN A 64 2.90 -13.83 -6.24
N ALA A 65 2.07 -13.29 -7.14
CA ALA A 65 2.49 -12.37 -8.18
C ALA A 65 1.56 -11.15 -8.23
N ALA A 66 2.14 -9.97 -8.43
CA ALA A 66 1.38 -8.76 -8.69
C ALA A 66 0.83 -8.77 -10.13
N CYS A 67 -0.40 -8.28 -10.31
CA CYS A 67 -1.06 -8.17 -11.63
C CYS A 67 -1.42 -6.72 -11.99
N GLY A 68 -0.84 -5.74 -11.28
CA GLY A 68 -1.06 -4.32 -11.56
C GLY A 68 -0.40 -3.88 -12.86
N VAL A 69 -1.00 -2.90 -13.52
CA VAL A 69 -0.40 -2.18 -14.67
C VAL A 69 -0.51 -0.68 -14.42
N PRO A 70 0.49 0.13 -14.84
CA PRO A 70 0.37 1.59 -14.82
C PRO A 70 -0.88 2.05 -15.57
N ILE A 71 -1.65 2.95 -14.97
CA ILE A 71 -2.88 3.49 -15.59
C ILE A 71 -2.56 4.70 -16.48
N LEU A 72 -1.48 5.43 -16.16
CA LEU A 72 -1.03 6.62 -16.87
C LEU A 72 0.50 6.59 -16.98
N ALA A 73 1.04 5.73 -17.85
CA ALA A 73 2.42 5.87 -18.30
C ALA A 73 2.39 6.83 -19.50
N LYS A 74 2.94 8.04 -19.33
CA LYS A 74 3.23 8.97 -20.43
C LYS A 74 4.53 8.60 -21.11
#